data_AF-A0A444UBT8-F1
#
_entry.id   AF-A0A444UBT8-F1
#
_cell.length_a   1.000
_cell.length_b   1.000
_cell.length_c   1.000
_cell.angle_alpha   90.00
_cell.angle_beta   90.00
_cell.angle_gamma   90.00
#
_symmetry.space_group_name_H-M   'P 1'
#
loop_
_entity.id
_entity.type
_entity.pdbx_description
1 polymer ?
#
loop_
_entity_poly.entity_id
_entity_poly.type
_entity_poly.pdbx_seq_one_letter_code
_entity_poly.pdbx_strand_id
1 'polypeptide(L)'
;MYGTGGGLPEYRASLLASRGFAVLALAYYSYLDLPKDMRELDLEYFEEAVSFLRTHPQVKGPGIGVLAISKSGDLALSMASFLPGISATVSINGCNANTLFPLRYKGTVFPPLSFKTSRQFLTKSGIANIRDTLNNPTEGENRQSLIPIEQAQCRFLFVVAEDDQNWKSPFYAEEAAKRLREHGKDNCEVVVYPGAGHYLEPPYFPHCPSSLHLLVGLPVVWGGEPRSHGEAQVDLWGRIQAFFIKHLDGEHLQG
;
A
#
# COMPACT_ATOMS: atom_id res chain seq x y z
N MET A 1 4.91 -4.40 3.95
CA MET A 1 5.63 -3.12 3.80
C MET A 1 4.80 -2.00 4.40
N TYR A 2 5.41 -1.16 5.23
CA TYR A 2 4.79 0.03 5.81
C TYR A 2 5.05 1.27 4.96
N GLY A 3 4.30 2.36 5.18
CA GLY A 3 4.47 3.61 4.45
C GLY A 3 5.68 4.43 4.90
N THR A 4 5.54 5.75 4.77
CA THR A 4 6.52 6.70 5.31
C THR A 4 6.57 6.59 6.84
N GLY A 5 7.76 6.79 7.41
CA GLY A 5 8.09 6.56 8.83
C GLY A 5 9.55 6.10 8.98
N GLY A 6 10.01 5.27 8.05
CA GLY A 6 11.32 4.63 8.12
C GLY A 6 11.34 3.48 9.13
N GLY A 7 12.52 2.90 9.35
CA GLY A 7 12.67 1.77 10.27
C GLY A 7 12.07 0.46 9.75
N LEU A 8 11.85 -0.49 10.65
CA LEU A 8 11.34 -1.82 10.35
C LEU A 8 10.22 -2.23 11.31
N PRO A 9 8.96 -1.85 11.05
CA PRO A 9 7.83 -2.31 11.86
C PRO A 9 7.52 -3.79 11.59
N GLU A 10 7.79 -4.66 12.57
CA GLU A 10 7.67 -6.13 12.43
C GLU A 10 6.35 -6.71 12.94
N TYR A 11 5.55 -5.95 13.69
CA TYR A 11 4.39 -6.48 14.42
C TYR A 11 3.32 -7.09 13.49
N ARG A 12 3.07 -6.51 12.31
CA ARG A 12 2.15 -7.11 11.33
C ARG A 12 2.68 -8.40 10.73
N ALA A 13 3.99 -8.44 10.45
CA ALA A 13 4.63 -9.61 9.87
C ALA A 13 4.65 -10.79 10.85
N SER A 14 5.06 -10.55 12.10
CA SER A 14 5.04 -11.56 13.16
C SER A 14 3.64 -12.09 13.46
N LEU A 15 2.64 -11.22 13.52
CA LEU A 15 1.24 -11.64 13.69
C LEU A 15 0.74 -12.47 12.52
N LEU A 16 1.09 -12.11 11.27
CA LEU A 16 0.69 -12.89 10.09
C LEU A 16 1.45 -14.22 10.03
N ALA A 17 2.70 -14.26 10.47
CA ALA A 17 3.48 -15.50 10.54
C ALA A 17 2.84 -16.55 11.48
N SER A 18 2.19 -16.10 12.55
CA SER A 18 1.40 -16.98 13.44
C SER A 18 0.19 -17.65 12.75
N ARG A 19 -0.11 -17.27 11.50
CA ARG A 19 -1.23 -17.78 10.70
C ARG A 19 -0.79 -18.69 9.55
N GLY A 20 0.44 -19.18 9.59
CA GLY A 20 0.96 -20.16 8.62
C GLY A 20 1.68 -19.56 7.41
N PHE A 21 1.97 -18.26 7.43
CA PHE A 21 2.73 -17.59 6.36
C PHE A 21 4.20 -17.42 6.74
N ALA A 22 5.11 -17.59 5.78
CA ALA A 22 6.45 -17.04 5.88
C ALA A 22 6.40 -15.57 5.45
N VAL A 23 6.71 -14.63 6.37
CA VAL A 23 6.48 -13.20 6.14
C VAL A 23 7.77 -12.41 6.36
N LEU A 24 8.20 -11.69 5.33
CA LEU A 24 9.31 -10.73 5.40
C LEU A 24 8.77 -9.33 5.75
N ALA A 25 9.12 -8.82 6.93
CA ALA A 25 9.07 -7.38 7.16
C ALA A 25 10.20 -6.72 6.36
N LEU A 26 9.86 -5.78 5.47
CA LEU A 26 10.82 -5.14 4.58
C LEU A 26 10.91 -3.65 4.88
N ALA A 27 12.07 -3.23 5.39
CA ALA A 27 12.48 -1.83 5.44
C ALA A 27 13.00 -1.42 4.06
N TYR A 28 13.00 -0.14 3.74
CA TYR A 28 13.57 0.37 2.48
C TYR A 28 14.25 1.75 2.64
N TYR A 29 14.22 2.34 3.84
CA TYR A 29 14.98 3.52 4.20
C TYR A 29 14.97 3.73 5.73
N SER A 30 15.87 4.57 6.23
CA SER A 30 16.02 4.94 7.65
C SER A 30 16.12 3.74 8.60
N TYR A 31 16.87 2.71 8.20
CA TYR A 31 17.07 1.50 8.98
C TYR A 31 18.44 0.90 8.68
N LEU A 32 19.25 0.71 9.71
CA LEU A 32 20.63 0.19 9.60
C LEU A 32 21.46 0.97 8.55
N ASP A 33 21.96 0.29 7.54
CA ASP A 33 22.80 0.79 6.45
C ASP A 33 22.00 1.27 5.23
N LEU A 34 20.66 1.18 5.26
CA LEU A 34 19.80 1.75 4.22
C LEU A 34 19.90 3.29 4.19
N PRO A 35 19.53 3.92 3.05
CA PRO A 35 19.52 5.38 2.94
C PRO A 35 18.76 6.05 4.08
N LYS A 36 19.35 7.09 4.69
CA LYS A 36 18.75 7.78 5.84
C LYS A 36 17.45 8.50 5.49
N ASP A 37 17.42 9.10 4.30
CA ASP A 37 16.29 9.84 3.75
C ASP A 37 15.86 9.22 2.41
N MET A 38 14.58 9.35 2.10
CA MET A 38 14.02 8.94 0.83
C MET A 38 14.12 10.11 -0.16
N ARG A 39 15.00 10.00 -1.16
CA ARG A 39 15.14 11.00 -2.25
C ARG A 39 14.62 10.45 -3.58
N GLU A 40 14.90 9.19 -3.80
CA GLU A 40 14.46 8.35 -4.91
C GLU A 40 14.36 6.92 -4.37
N LEU A 41 13.49 6.10 -4.96
CA LEU A 41 13.39 4.68 -4.68
C LEU A 41 13.83 3.88 -5.90
N ASP A 42 14.48 2.75 -5.67
CA ASP A 42 14.97 1.86 -6.71
C ASP A 42 14.19 0.54 -6.65
N LEU A 43 13.49 0.19 -7.74
CA LEU A 43 12.64 -1.00 -7.77
C LEU A 43 13.47 -2.29 -7.81
N GLU A 44 14.73 -2.23 -8.25
CA GLU A 44 15.67 -3.35 -8.19
C GLU A 44 15.90 -3.82 -6.74
N TYR A 45 15.89 -2.92 -5.75
CA TYR A 45 15.95 -3.30 -4.31
C TYR A 45 14.79 -4.22 -3.90
N PHE A 46 13.59 -3.93 -4.40
CA PHE A 46 12.41 -4.75 -4.12
C PHE A 46 12.44 -6.04 -4.94
N GLU A 47 13.02 -6.05 -6.15
CA GLU A 47 13.27 -7.27 -6.94
C GLU A 47 14.19 -8.24 -6.19
N GLU A 48 15.25 -7.74 -5.55
CA GLU A 48 16.13 -8.54 -4.69
C GLU A 48 15.38 -9.13 -3.49
N ALA A 49 14.54 -8.34 -2.81
CA ALA A 49 13.73 -8.83 -1.68
C ALA A 49 12.72 -9.91 -2.11
N VAL A 50 12.10 -9.75 -3.28
CA VAL A 50 11.21 -10.76 -3.88
C VAL A 50 11.98 -12.03 -4.17
N SER A 51 13.16 -11.92 -4.80
CA SER A 51 14.03 -13.05 -5.11
C SER A 51 14.48 -13.79 -3.86
N PHE A 52 14.94 -13.06 -2.84
CA PHE A 52 15.34 -13.60 -1.54
C PHE A 52 14.21 -14.41 -0.89
N LEU A 53 13.01 -13.83 -0.78
CA LEU A 53 11.90 -14.53 -0.14
C LEU A 53 11.46 -15.76 -0.95
N ARG A 54 11.36 -15.63 -2.29
CA ARG A 54 10.94 -16.72 -3.18
C ARG A 54 11.90 -17.92 -3.19
N THR A 55 13.19 -17.67 -3.00
CA THR A 55 14.23 -18.72 -3.04
C THR A 55 14.53 -19.32 -1.67
N HIS A 56 13.94 -18.80 -0.60
CA HIS A 56 14.12 -19.33 0.74
C HIS A 56 13.52 -20.75 0.85
N PRO A 57 14.23 -21.75 1.40
CA PRO A 57 13.81 -23.16 1.38
C PRO A 57 12.52 -23.47 2.16
N GLN A 58 12.09 -22.56 3.03
CA GLN A 58 10.83 -22.67 3.78
C GLN A 58 9.67 -21.88 3.16
N VAL A 59 9.86 -21.30 1.97
CA VAL A 59 8.81 -20.59 1.23
C VAL A 59 8.31 -21.47 0.10
N LYS A 60 7.00 -21.71 0.05
CA LYS A 60 6.35 -22.64 -0.88
C LYS A 60 6.56 -22.30 -2.36
N GLY A 61 6.48 -21.00 -2.71
CA GLY A 61 6.46 -20.56 -4.11
C GLY A 61 5.23 -21.04 -4.88
N PRO A 62 5.18 -20.85 -6.22
CA PRO A 62 6.21 -20.29 -7.09
C PRO A 62 6.31 -18.75 -7.04
N GLY A 63 5.29 -18.07 -6.51
CA GLY A 63 5.29 -16.62 -6.28
C GLY A 63 5.02 -16.28 -4.82
N ILE A 64 5.01 -14.98 -4.49
CA ILE A 64 4.76 -14.46 -3.14
C ILE A 64 3.57 -13.50 -3.11
N GLY A 65 3.07 -13.26 -1.90
CA GLY A 65 2.13 -12.18 -1.62
C GLY A 65 2.84 -10.88 -1.22
N VAL A 66 2.27 -9.74 -1.58
CA VAL A 66 2.70 -8.42 -1.09
C VAL A 66 1.58 -7.80 -0.27
N LEU A 67 1.86 -7.44 0.98
CA LEU A 67 0.94 -6.71 1.87
C LEU A 67 1.52 -5.33 2.16
N ALA A 68 0.81 -4.28 1.75
CA ALA A 68 1.30 -2.91 1.90
C ALA A 68 0.22 -1.95 2.40
N ILE A 69 0.68 -0.88 3.07
CA ILE A 69 -0.16 0.22 3.56
C ILE A 69 0.41 1.57 3.15
N SER A 70 -0.45 2.55 2.88
CA SER A 70 -0.09 3.95 2.64
C SER A 70 0.85 4.10 1.42
N LYS A 71 1.95 4.87 1.54
CA LYS A 71 2.98 5.02 0.48
C LYS A 71 3.40 3.67 -0.11
N SER A 72 3.61 2.63 0.71
CA SER A 72 4.01 1.33 0.18
C SER A 72 2.93 0.63 -0.66
N GLY A 73 1.68 1.09 -0.63
CA GLY A 73 0.64 0.63 -1.54
C GLY A 73 1.01 0.90 -3.00
N ASP A 74 1.57 2.06 -3.31
CA ASP A 74 2.03 2.37 -4.68
C ASP A 74 3.28 1.56 -5.08
N LEU A 75 4.15 1.25 -4.11
CA LEU A 75 5.29 0.35 -4.30
C LEU A 75 4.82 -1.07 -4.59
N ALA A 76 3.82 -1.57 -3.86
CA ALA A 76 3.26 -2.90 -4.09
C ALA A 76 2.63 -3.02 -5.47
N LEU A 77 1.93 -1.98 -5.94
CA LEU A 77 1.40 -1.94 -7.30
C LEU A 77 2.52 -1.88 -8.35
N SER A 78 3.58 -1.11 -8.09
CA SER A 78 4.76 -1.06 -8.97
C SER A 78 5.46 -2.42 -9.04
N MET A 79 5.70 -3.06 -7.89
CA MET A 79 6.25 -4.42 -7.80
C MET A 79 5.41 -5.40 -8.61
N ALA A 80 4.08 -5.39 -8.43
CA ALA A 80 3.18 -6.26 -9.17
C ALA A 80 3.20 -6.03 -10.69
N SER A 81 3.42 -4.79 -11.13
CA SER A 81 3.43 -4.42 -12.55
C SER A 81 4.73 -4.78 -13.26
N PHE A 82 5.86 -4.64 -12.57
CA PHE A 82 7.19 -4.68 -13.18
C PHE A 82 8.04 -5.89 -12.80
N LEU A 83 7.74 -6.55 -11.67
CA LEU A 83 8.56 -7.63 -11.13
C LEU A 83 7.87 -8.99 -11.34
N PRO A 84 8.62 -10.03 -11.73
CA PRO A 84 8.08 -11.38 -11.79
C PRO A 84 7.90 -11.99 -10.39
N GLY A 85 7.01 -12.98 -10.27
CA GLY A 85 6.88 -13.77 -9.05
C GLY A 85 5.99 -13.17 -7.96
N ILE A 86 5.20 -12.14 -8.27
CA ILE A 86 4.13 -11.65 -7.41
C ILE A 86 2.82 -12.36 -7.79
N SER A 87 2.24 -13.12 -6.87
CA SER A 87 0.99 -13.87 -7.09
C SER A 87 -0.25 -13.14 -6.57
N ALA A 88 -0.11 -12.38 -5.49
CA ALA A 88 -1.21 -11.68 -4.85
C ALA A 88 -0.73 -10.37 -4.19
N THR A 89 -1.51 -9.31 -4.29
CA THR A 89 -1.18 -8.00 -3.71
C THR A 89 -2.36 -7.44 -2.93
N VAL A 90 -2.14 -7.14 -1.64
CA VAL A 90 -3.08 -6.39 -0.80
C VAL A 90 -2.54 -4.97 -0.62
N SER A 91 -3.32 -3.99 -1.05
CA SER A 91 -3.01 -2.56 -0.90
C SER A 91 -4.01 -1.89 0.02
N ILE A 92 -3.57 -1.50 1.22
CA ILE A 92 -4.38 -0.86 2.25
C ILE A 92 -4.15 0.65 2.18
N ASN A 93 -5.20 1.41 1.88
CA ASN A 93 -5.15 2.86 1.76
C ASN A 93 -3.98 3.33 0.86
N GLY A 94 -3.72 2.61 -0.23
CA GLY A 94 -2.68 2.94 -1.22
C GLY A 94 -3.12 3.97 -2.26
N CYS A 95 -2.16 4.44 -3.06
CA CYS A 95 -2.40 5.25 -4.25
C CYS A 95 -2.10 4.42 -5.52
N ASN A 96 -2.85 4.64 -6.61
CA ASN A 96 -2.65 3.96 -7.89
C ASN A 96 -1.61 4.65 -8.81
N ALA A 97 -0.93 5.66 -8.27
CA ALA A 97 0.14 6.39 -8.91
C ALA A 97 1.36 6.43 -7.98
N ASN A 98 2.56 6.56 -8.55
CA ASN A 98 3.77 6.77 -7.77
C ASN A 98 3.67 8.11 -7.03
N THR A 99 3.78 8.10 -5.71
CA THR A 99 3.65 9.31 -4.87
C THR A 99 4.97 9.70 -4.20
N LEU A 100 5.08 10.98 -3.80
CA LEU A 100 6.13 11.56 -2.94
C LEU A 100 7.55 11.62 -3.54
N PHE A 101 8.07 10.52 -4.09
CA PHE A 101 9.45 10.41 -4.56
C PHE A 101 9.52 9.74 -5.94
N PRO A 102 10.49 10.09 -6.79
CA PRO A 102 10.76 9.35 -8.02
C PRO A 102 11.01 7.87 -7.73
N LEU A 103 10.51 7.01 -8.63
CA LEU A 103 10.77 5.57 -8.61
C LEU A 103 11.57 5.20 -9.85
N ARG A 104 12.70 4.51 -9.68
CA ARG A 104 13.56 4.05 -10.76
C ARG A 104 13.36 2.55 -10.99
N TYR A 105 13.37 2.14 -12.26
CA TYR A 105 13.49 0.73 -12.64
C TYR A 105 14.19 0.58 -14.00
N LYS A 106 15.30 -0.17 -14.05
CA LYS A 106 16.02 -0.50 -15.31
C LYS A 106 16.29 0.71 -16.20
N GLY A 107 16.71 1.82 -15.58
CA GLY A 107 17.03 3.08 -16.25
C GLY A 107 15.84 4.00 -16.55
N THR A 108 14.60 3.56 -16.32
CA THR A 108 13.40 4.40 -16.41
C THR A 108 13.12 5.07 -15.06
N VAL A 109 12.74 6.34 -15.06
CA VAL A 109 12.33 7.07 -13.86
C VAL A 109 10.86 7.45 -13.98
N PHE A 110 10.05 6.96 -13.05
CA PHE A 110 8.65 7.30 -12.90
C PHE A 110 8.53 8.51 -11.97
N PRO A 111 8.01 9.65 -12.45
CA PRO A 111 7.88 10.85 -11.64
C PRO A 111 6.86 10.65 -10.52
N PRO A 112 7.04 11.30 -9.35
CA PRO A 112 6.01 11.30 -8.32
C PRO A 112 4.82 12.16 -8.76
N LEU A 113 3.63 11.76 -8.33
CA LEU A 113 2.41 12.53 -8.42
C LEU A 113 2.62 13.88 -7.73
N SER A 114 2.39 14.96 -8.47
CA SER A 114 2.55 16.31 -7.96
C SER A 114 1.50 16.67 -6.90
N PHE A 115 1.82 17.64 -6.05
CA PHE A 115 0.96 18.08 -4.96
C PHE A 115 0.85 19.61 -4.87
N LYS A 116 -0.20 20.10 -4.22
CA LYS A 116 -0.43 21.53 -3.94
C LYS A 116 -0.64 21.73 -2.45
N THR A 117 0.37 22.26 -1.77
CA THR A 117 0.33 22.58 -0.33
C THR A 117 -0.75 23.62 0.00
N SER A 118 -1.14 24.47 -0.95
CA SER A 118 -2.22 25.45 -0.77
C SER A 118 -3.61 24.82 -0.54
N ARG A 119 -3.78 23.51 -0.79
CA ARG A 119 -5.01 22.77 -0.46
C ARG A 119 -5.02 22.21 0.96
N GLN A 120 -3.90 22.29 1.67
CA GLN A 120 -3.85 22.00 3.10
C GLN A 120 -4.66 23.07 3.85
N PHE A 121 -5.39 22.65 4.89
CA PHE A 121 -6.05 23.58 5.80
C PHE A 121 -5.91 23.10 7.25
N LEU A 122 -6.13 24.01 8.20
CA LEU A 122 -6.19 23.67 9.62
C LEU A 122 -7.64 23.39 10.01
N THR A 123 -7.85 22.28 10.70
CA THR A 123 -9.12 21.99 11.37
C THR A 123 -9.40 23.01 12.48
N LYS A 124 -10.62 23.02 13.03
CA LYS A 124 -10.98 23.85 14.19
C LYS A 124 -10.06 23.65 15.41
N SER A 125 -9.42 22.49 15.50
CA SER A 125 -8.49 22.13 16.58
C SER A 125 -7.03 22.51 16.32
N GLY A 126 -6.73 23.13 15.17
CA GLY A 126 -5.36 23.50 14.78
C GLY A 126 -4.53 22.37 14.17
N ILE A 127 -5.10 21.16 14.03
CA ILE A 127 -4.45 20.03 13.35
C ILE A 127 -4.62 20.18 11.84
N ALA A 128 -3.57 19.91 11.07
CA ALA A 128 -3.60 20.02 9.61
C ALA A 128 -4.38 18.87 8.95
N ASN A 129 -5.11 19.18 7.89
CA ASN A 129 -5.68 18.21 6.97
C ASN A 129 -4.94 18.30 5.64
N ILE A 130 -4.48 17.15 5.13
CA ILE A 130 -3.67 17.04 3.91
C ILE A 130 -4.35 16.22 2.80
N ARG A 131 -5.60 15.79 3.01
CA ARG A 131 -6.33 14.85 2.14
C ARG A 131 -6.35 15.26 0.67
N ASP A 132 -6.49 16.56 0.42
CA ASP A 132 -6.64 17.14 -0.91
C ASP A 132 -5.32 17.63 -1.54
N THR A 133 -4.18 17.41 -0.88
CA THR A 133 -2.90 17.96 -1.34
C THR A 133 -2.39 17.31 -2.63
N LEU A 134 -2.51 15.99 -2.79
CA LEU A 134 -2.13 15.30 -4.03
C LEU A 134 -3.04 15.72 -5.19
N ASN A 135 -2.44 15.91 -6.37
CA ASN A 135 -3.21 16.16 -7.59
C ASN A 135 -3.90 14.89 -8.09
N ASN A 136 -4.83 15.07 -9.03
CA ASN A 136 -5.49 13.93 -9.67
C ASN A 136 -4.51 13.25 -10.64
N PRO A 137 -4.17 11.96 -10.44
CA PRO A 137 -3.26 11.23 -11.32
C PRO A 137 -3.83 10.97 -12.72
N THR A 138 -5.13 11.18 -12.94
CA THR A 138 -5.78 10.98 -14.26
C THR A 138 -5.85 12.25 -15.10
N GLU A 139 -5.22 13.35 -14.68
CA GLU A 139 -5.28 14.65 -15.37
C GLU A 139 -3.91 15.13 -15.86
N GLY A 140 -3.87 15.65 -17.10
CA GLY A 140 -2.71 16.32 -17.67
C GLY A 140 -1.41 15.53 -17.53
N GLU A 141 -0.35 16.22 -17.10
CA GLU A 141 0.99 15.66 -16.90
C GLU A 141 1.06 14.64 -15.75
N ASN A 142 0.11 14.66 -14.80
CA ASN A 142 0.10 13.72 -13.68
C ASN A 142 -0.10 12.27 -14.12
N ARG A 143 -0.62 12.05 -15.33
CA ARG A 143 -0.76 10.70 -15.92
C ARG A 143 0.57 9.96 -16.03
N GLN A 144 1.70 10.67 -16.07
CA GLN A 144 3.04 10.05 -16.08
C GLN A 144 3.38 9.35 -14.76
N SER A 145 2.70 9.68 -13.67
CA SER A 145 2.87 9.01 -12.37
C SER A 145 2.01 7.73 -12.23
N LEU A 146 1.05 7.48 -13.14
CA LEU A 146 0.19 6.31 -13.05
C LEU A 146 1.00 5.02 -13.15
N ILE A 147 0.70 4.08 -12.24
CA ILE A 147 1.33 2.77 -12.25
C ILE A 147 0.59 1.88 -13.25
N PRO A 148 1.29 1.20 -14.18
CA PRO A 148 0.66 0.39 -15.22
C PRO A 148 0.20 -0.98 -14.69
N ILE A 149 -0.73 -0.98 -13.72
CA ILE A 149 -1.24 -2.18 -13.05
C ILE A 149 -1.95 -3.16 -13.99
N GLU A 150 -2.36 -2.71 -15.18
CA GLU A 150 -2.82 -3.58 -16.26
C GLU A 150 -1.75 -4.54 -16.77
N GLN A 151 -0.47 -4.34 -16.46
CA GLN A 151 0.61 -5.27 -16.79
C GLN A 151 0.71 -6.41 -15.77
N ALA A 152 0.28 -6.17 -14.53
CA ALA A 152 0.40 -7.10 -13.43
C ALA A 152 -0.48 -8.35 -13.59
N GLN A 153 0.09 -9.54 -13.42
CA GLN A 153 -0.63 -10.82 -13.52
C GLN A 153 -1.20 -11.30 -12.17
N CYS A 154 -0.84 -10.64 -11.06
CA CYS A 154 -1.27 -11.04 -9.72
C CYS A 154 -2.76 -10.75 -9.48
N ARG A 155 -3.34 -11.34 -8.42
CA ARG A 155 -4.64 -10.92 -7.89
C ARG A 155 -4.47 -9.73 -6.95
N PHE A 156 -5.43 -8.81 -6.94
CA PHE A 156 -5.43 -7.61 -6.10
C PHE A 156 -6.57 -7.62 -5.08
N LEU A 157 -6.27 -7.21 -3.85
CA LEU A 157 -7.26 -6.79 -2.87
C LEU A 157 -6.95 -5.34 -2.50
N PHE A 158 -7.80 -4.43 -2.95
CA PHE A 158 -7.77 -3.03 -2.54
C PHE A 158 -8.62 -2.86 -1.30
N VAL A 159 -8.03 -2.31 -0.26
CA VAL A 159 -8.71 -2.04 1.00
C VAL A 159 -8.65 -0.54 1.24
N VAL A 160 -9.81 0.08 1.41
CA VAL A 160 -9.89 1.53 1.58
C VAL A 160 -10.76 1.90 2.78
N ALA A 161 -10.28 2.89 3.51
CA ALA A 161 -11.01 3.60 4.53
C ALA A 161 -11.76 4.78 3.88
N GLU A 162 -13.07 4.89 4.13
CA GLU A 162 -13.88 5.97 3.56
C GLU A 162 -13.47 7.35 4.11
N ASP A 163 -13.13 7.39 5.41
CA ASP A 163 -12.68 8.59 6.12
C ASP A 163 -11.15 8.69 6.17
N ASP A 164 -10.45 8.22 5.14
CA ASP A 164 -9.01 8.48 5.01
C ASP A 164 -8.76 9.99 4.81
N GLN A 165 -8.05 10.60 5.76
CA GLN A 165 -7.68 12.02 5.74
C GLN A 165 -6.22 12.29 5.34
N ASN A 166 -5.43 11.25 5.09
CA ASN A 166 -4.10 11.39 4.49
C ASN A 166 -4.22 11.70 3.00
N TRP A 167 -5.07 10.96 2.29
CA TRP A 167 -5.35 11.14 0.86
C TRP A 167 -6.63 10.42 0.43
N LYS A 168 -7.00 10.50 -0.85
CA LYS A 168 -8.26 9.96 -1.37
C LYS A 168 -8.19 8.47 -1.72
N SER A 169 -7.95 7.60 -0.74
CA SER A 169 -7.84 6.15 -0.98
C SER A 169 -9.03 5.52 -1.73
N PRO A 170 -10.30 5.82 -1.43
CA PRO A 170 -11.42 5.29 -2.21
C PRO A 170 -11.37 5.65 -3.70
N PHE A 171 -10.97 6.90 -4.01
CA PHE A 171 -10.81 7.36 -5.38
C PHE A 171 -9.68 6.61 -6.10
N TYR A 172 -8.53 6.42 -5.46
CA TYR A 172 -7.40 5.70 -6.07
C TYR A 172 -7.71 4.22 -6.32
N ALA A 173 -8.44 3.56 -5.40
CA ALA A 173 -8.86 2.18 -5.59
C ALA A 173 -9.89 2.02 -6.72
N GLU A 174 -10.85 2.95 -6.82
CA GLU A 174 -11.82 2.94 -7.94
C GLU A 174 -11.12 3.14 -9.28
N GLU A 175 -10.20 4.11 -9.39
CA GLU A 175 -9.43 4.32 -10.62
C GLU A 175 -8.51 3.14 -10.95
N ALA A 176 -7.93 2.47 -9.94
CA ALA A 176 -7.16 1.24 -10.16
C ALA A 176 -8.05 0.11 -10.70
N ALA A 177 -9.19 -0.15 -10.05
CA ALA A 177 -10.12 -1.20 -10.46
C ALA A 177 -10.70 -0.90 -11.86
N LYS A 178 -11.02 0.36 -12.15
CA LYS A 178 -11.46 0.81 -13.47
C LYS A 178 -10.39 0.54 -14.53
N ARG A 179 -9.14 0.92 -14.28
CA ARG A 179 -8.03 0.67 -15.21
C ARG A 179 -7.86 -0.81 -15.53
N LEU A 180 -7.96 -1.68 -14.52
CA LEU A 180 -7.91 -3.14 -14.71
C LEU A 180 -9.08 -3.63 -15.60
N ARG A 181 -10.31 -3.19 -15.32
CA ARG A 181 -11.51 -3.54 -16.11
C ARG A 181 -11.40 -3.07 -17.56
N GLU A 182 -10.92 -1.84 -17.79
CA GLU A 182 -10.72 -1.27 -19.14
C GLU A 182 -9.69 -2.07 -19.97
N HIS A 183 -8.78 -2.79 -19.31
CA HIS A 183 -7.82 -3.69 -19.95
C HIS A 183 -8.24 -5.17 -19.89
N GLY A 184 -9.54 -5.44 -19.67
CA GLY A 184 -10.11 -6.78 -19.70
C GLY A 184 -9.75 -7.66 -18.50
N LYS A 185 -9.32 -7.07 -17.38
CA LYS A 185 -8.97 -7.81 -16.17
C LYS A 185 -10.08 -7.79 -15.13
N ASP A 186 -10.32 -8.94 -14.51
CA ASP A 186 -11.25 -9.17 -13.40
C ASP A 186 -10.52 -9.56 -12.09
N ASN A 187 -9.22 -9.28 -12.04
CA ASN A 187 -8.31 -9.77 -11.01
C ASN A 187 -8.23 -8.90 -9.75
N CYS A 188 -9.28 -8.15 -9.43
CA CYS A 188 -9.30 -7.30 -8.24
C CYS A 188 -10.60 -7.38 -7.43
N GLU A 189 -10.45 -7.28 -6.13
CA GLU A 189 -11.53 -7.05 -5.17
C GLU A 189 -11.31 -5.67 -4.49
N VAL A 190 -12.39 -4.93 -4.23
CA VAL A 190 -12.34 -3.65 -3.50
C VAL A 190 -13.20 -3.75 -2.25
N VAL A 191 -12.60 -3.46 -1.10
CA VAL A 191 -13.27 -3.46 0.21
C VAL A 191 -13.22 -2.05 0.76
N VAL A 192 -14.39 -1.51 1.11
CA VAL A 192 -14.55 -0.17 1.67
C VAL A 192 -15.01 -0.29 3.13
N TYR A 193 -14.33 0.41 4.04
CA TYR A 193 -14.69 0.50 5.45
C TYR A 193 -15.21 1.90 5.79
N PRO A 194 -16.54 2.06 5.96
CA PRO A 194 -17.14 3.32 6.40
C PRO A 194 -16.64 3.74 7.79
N GLY A 195 -16.33 5.02 7.96
CA GLY A 195 -15.86 5.57 9.24
C GLY A 195 -14.52 5.02 9.75
N ALA A 196 -13.77 4.26 8.94
CA ALA A 196 -12.37 3.95 9.22
C ALA A 196 -11.45 5.06 8.67
N GLY A 197 -10.21 5.10 9.17
CA GLY A 197 -9.20 6.10 8.80
C GLY A 197 -7.96 5.48 8.17
N HIS A 198 -6.91 6.30 7.99
CA HIS A 198 -5.73 5.91 7.22
C HIS A 198 -4.97 4.68 7.78
N TYR A 199 -4.79 4.59 9.10
CA TYR A 199 -3.97 3.54 9.72
C TYR A 199 -4.77 2.30 10.13
N LEU A 200 -5.20 1.51 9.15
CA LEU A 200 -5.78 0.18 9.39
C LEU A 200 -4.67 -0.82 9.81
N GLU A 201 -4.43 -0.90 11.12
CA GLU A 201 -3.46 -1.80 11.74
C GLU A 201 -4.04 -3.19 12.09
N PRO A 202 -3.23 -4.16 12.54
CA PRO A 202 -3.76 -5.44 13.04
C PRO A 202 -4.81 -5.26 14.14
N PRO A 203 -5.65 -6.29 14.40
CA PRO A 203 -6.78 -6.19 15.31
C PRO A 203 -6.40 -5.64 16.69
N TYR A 204 -7.27 -4.79 17.23
CA TYR A 204 -7.16 -4.19 18.57
C TYR A 204 -6.01 -3.20 18.78
N PHE A 205 -5.27 -2.82 17.74
CA PHE A 205 -4.44 -1.61 17.82
C PHE A 205 -5.32 -0.39 18.07
N PRO A 206 -5.00 0.49 19.03
CA PRO A 206 -5.83 1.64 19.34
C PRO A 206 -5.85 2.63 18.17
N HIS A 207 -7.03 3.17 17.89
CA HIS A 207 -7.22 4.22 16.88
C HIS A 207 -6.39 5.47 17.24
N CYS A 208 -5.61 5.95 16.28
CA CYS A 208 -4.84 7.19 16.38
C CYS A 208 -5.43 8.23 15.41
N PRO A 209 -6.26 9.18 15.89
CA PRO A 209 -6.94 10.14 15.01
C PRO A 209 -6.00 11.17 14.38
N SER A 210 -4.86 11.44 15.03
CA SER A 210 -3.89 12.43 14.58
C SER A 210 -2.51 12.20 15.19
N SER A 211 -1.45 12.49 14.45
CA SER A 211 -0.07 12.49 14.95
C SER A 211 0.82 13.35 14.07
N LEU A 212 2.09 13.53 14.47
CA LEU A 212 3.09 14.22 13.66
C LEU A 212 3.33 13.44 12.36
N HIS A 213 3.10 14.08 11.21
CA HIS A 213 3.49 13.53 9.92
C HIS A 213 4.91 13.97 9.60
N LEU A 214 5.87 13.04 9.58
CA LEU A 214 7.31 13.36 9.46
C LEU A 214 7.67 14.19 8.22
N LEU A 215 7.08 13.90 7.05
CA LEU A 215 7.35 14.68 5.83
C LEU A 215 6.67 16.05 5.79
N VAL A 216 5.50 16.20 6.42
CA VAL A 216 4.77 17.48 6.46
C VAL A 216 5.33 18.37 7.58
N GLY A 217 5.91 17.78 8.62
CA GLY A 217 6.48 18.49 9.77
C GLY A 217 5.43 19.04 10.74
N LEU A 218 4.16 18.67 10.60
CA LEU A 218 3.04 19.14 11.43
C LEU A 218 2.17 17.97 11.90
N PRO A 219 1.42 18.12 13.01
CA PRO A 219 0.35 17.22 13.35
C PRO A 219 -0.72 17.22 12.25
N VAL A 220 -1.06 16.04 11.74
CA VAL A 220 -2.13 15.88 10.74
C VAL A 220 -3.23 14.96 11.25
N VAL A 221 -4.44 15.12 10.70
CA VAL A 221 -5.54 14.17 10.92
C VAL A 221 -5.41 12.96 10.01
N TRP A 222 -5.69 11.77 10.55
CA TRP A 222 -5.68 10.50 9.83
C TRP A 222 -7.09 9.97 9.55
N GLY A 223 -8.08 10.53 10.26
CA GLY A 223 -9.50 10.17 10.16
C GLY A 223 -9.88 8.90 10.91
N GLY A 224 -11.14 8.53 10.75
CA GLY A 224 -11.78 7.38 11.38
C GLY A 224 -12.39 7.67 12.74
N GLU A 225 -13.41 6.89 13.08
CA GLU A 225 -14.08 6.88 14.38
C GLU A 225 -13.67 5.64 15.17
N PRO A 226 -13.37 5.73 16.49
CA PRO A 226 -12.75 4.63 17.24
C PRO A 226 -13.45 3.28 17.10
N ARG A 227 -14.79 3.26 17.12
CA ARG A 227 -15.58 2.04 17.00
C ARG A 227 -15.50 1.44 15.60
N SER A 228 -15.88 2.21 14.58
CA SER A 228 -15.90 1.75 13.19
C SER A 228 -14.48 1.36 12.71
N HIS A 229 -13.48 2.11 13.16
CA HIS A 229 -12.07 1.83 12.88
C HIS A 229 -11.64 0.50 13.51
N GLY A 230 -11.95 0.27 14.79
CA GLY A 230 -11.62 -1.00 15.46
C GLY A 230 -12.33 -2.21 14.83
N GLU A 231 -13.61 -2.07 14.46
CA GLU A 231 -14.38 -3.11 13.76
C GLU A 231 -13.76 -3.41 12.38
N ALA A 232 -13.36 -2.38 11.63
CA ALA A 232 -12.69 -2.52 10.34
C ALA A 232 -11.35 -3.27 10.43
N GLN A 233 -10.54 -3.00 11.46
CA GLN A 233 -9.26 -3.71 11.67
C GLN A 233 -9.45 -5.22 11.92
N VAL A 234 -10.50 -5.59 12.68
CA VAL A 234 -10.83 -6.99 12.96
C VAL A 234 -11.27 -7.71 11.68
N ASP A 235 -12.21 -7.13 10.92
CA ASP A 235 -12.69 -7.72 9.66
C ASP A 235 -11.57 -7.82 8.61
N LEU A 236 -10.80 -6.76 8.45
CA LEU A 236 -9.68 -6.70 7.51
C LEU A 236 -8.66 -7.81 7.76
N TRP A 237 -8.34 -8.09 9.01
CA TRP A 237 -7.39 -9.14 9.35
C TRP A 237 -7.84 -10.52 8.85
N GLY A 238 -9.13 -10.82 8.94
CA GLY A 238 -9.72 -12.04 8.38
C GLY A 238 -9.63 -12.08 6.86
N ARG A 239 -9.97 -10.96 6.19
CA ARG A 239 -9.92 -10.85 4.72
C ARG A 239 -8.51 -11.02 4.16
N ILE A 240 -7.51 -10.41 4.79
CA ILE A 240 -6.10 -10.53 4.37
C ILE A 240 -5.67 -12.00 4.39
N GLN A 241 -5.97 -12.71 5.47
CA GLN A 241 -5.63 -14.13 5.59
C GLN A 241 -6.35 -14.97 4.52
N ALA A 242 -7.67 -14.78 4.37
CA ALA A 242 -8.46 -15.51 3.38
C ALA A 242 -7.97 -15.26 1.95
N PHE A 243 -7.65 -14.01 1.62
CA PHE A 243 -7.13 -13.62 0.31
C PHE A 243 -5.78 -14.27 0.02
N PHE A 244 -4.84 -14.24 0.96
CA PHE A 244 -3.54 -14.87 0.75
C PHE A 244 -3.60 -16.40 0.74
N ILE A 245 -4.43 -17.04 1.59
CA ILE A 245 -4.66 -18.50 1.50
C ILE A 245 -5.16 -18.84 0.09
N LYS A 246 -6.23 -18.18 -0.36
CA LYS A 246 -6.84 -18.43 -1.68
C LYS A 246 -5.85 -18.30 -2.85
N HIS A 247 -4.91 -17.35 -2.78
CA HIS A 247 -4.07 -17.00 -3.92
C HIS A 247 -2.60 -17.41 -3.81
N LEU A 248 -2.16 -17.90 -2.64
CA LEU A 248 -0.81 -18.43 -2.44
C LEU A 248 -0.80 -19.93 -2.17
N ASP A 249 -1.88 -20.53 -1.66
CA ASP A 249 -1.89 -21.96 -1.38
C ASP A 249 -2.14 -22.85 -2.59
N GLY A 250 -2.57 -22.28 -3.73
CA GLY A 250 -2.64 -22.99 -4.99
C GLY A 250 -3.35 -24.34 -4.88
N GLU A 251 -4.66 -24.35 -4.65
CA GLU A 251 -5.41 -25.54 -5.01
C GLU A 251 -5.29 -25.71 -6.52
N HIS A 252 -4.66 -26.80 -6.93
CA HIS A 252 -4.92 -27.39 -8.23
C HIS A 252 -6.43 -27.63 -8.31
N LEU A 253 -7.15 -26.73 -8.98
CA LEU A 253 -8.40 -27.09 -9.63
C LEU A 253 -8.04 -28.07 -10.76
N GLN A 254 -7.79 -29.32 -10.40
CA GLN A 254 -8.00 -30.46 -11.29
C GLN A 254 -9.50 -30.70 -11.31
N GLY A 255 -10.14 -30.29 -12.40
CA GLY A 255 -11.47 -30.68 -12.83
C GLY A 255 -11.44 -30.90 -14.32
#